data_AF-A0A5N6HNV3-F1
#
_entry.id   AF-A0A5N6HNV3-F1
#
_cell.length_a   1.000
_cell.length_b   1.000
_cell.length_c   1.000
_cell.angle_alpha   90.00
_cell.angle_beta   90.00
_cell.angle_gamma   90.00
#
_symmetry.space_group_name_H-M   'P 1'
#
loop_
_entity.id
_entity.type
_entity.pdbx_description
1 polymer ?
#
loop_
_entity_poly.entity_id
_entity_poly.type
_entity_poly.pdbx_seq_one_letter_code
_entity_poly.pdbx_strand_id
1 'polypeptide(L)'
;MTDPNHIEAEGNLIIPLNAPFSGERFHQCADLAAAARADGSLILAQISHPGRQGPSHRQPEPISASDMPLDNRNKGNNFAVPRPAAEDEIQNLITGFSHAAEFLGRARYDGIELHAAQGYILN
;
A
#
# COMPACT_ATOMS: atom_id res chain seq x y z
N MET A 1 -2.22 1.23 -1.35
CA MET A 1 -0.74 1.31 -1.33
C MET A 1 -0.30 2.50 -0.48
N THR A 2 0.76 2.36 0.30
CA THR A 2 1.33 3.46 1.12
C THR A 2 2.49 4.19 0.45
N ASP A 3 3.08 3.64 -0.61
CA ASP A 3 4.27 4.17 -1.26
C ASP A 3 4.07 4.27 -2.79
N PRO A 4 4.27 5.44 -3.41
CA PRO A 4 4.13 5.61 -4.85
C PRO A 4 5.24 4.96 -5.68
N ASN A 5 6.41 4.71 -5.08
CA ASN A 5 7.52 4.00 -5.71
C ASN A 5 7.33 2.49 -5.59
N HIS A 6 6.56 2.04 -4.60
CA HIS A 6 6.26 0.63 -4.40
C HIS A 6 4.78 0.29 -4.64
N ILE A 7 4.43 0.02 -5.91
CA ILE A 7 3.10 -0.45 -6.33
C ILE A 7 3.06 -1.92 -6.74
N GLU A 8 1.93 -2.59 -6.50
CA GLU A 8 1.65 -3.96 -6.97
C GLU A 8 1.28 -3.95 -8.46
N ALA A 9 0.40 -3.04 -8.86
CA ALA A 9 -0.18 -2.97 -10.20
C ALA A 9 -0.50 -1.52 -10.61
N GLU A 10 -0.66 -1.32 -11.92
CA GLU A 10 -1.14 -0.05 -12.44
C GLU A 10 -2.57 0.23 -11.96
N GLY A 11 -2.86 1.51 -11.68
CA GLY A 11 -4.16 1.93 -11.18
C GLY A 11 -4.40 1.70 -9.69
N ASN A 12 -3.43 1.16 -8.93
CA ASN A 12 -3.56 1.10 -7.47
C ASN A 12 -3.86 2.49 -6.89
N LEU A 13 -4.78 2.53 -5.92
CA LEU A 13 -4.95 3.70 -5.05
C LEU A 13 -3.74 3.80 -4.11
N ILE A 14 -3.10 4.97 -4.13
CA ILE A 14 -1.90 5.24 -3.36
C ILE A 14 -2.18 6.41 -2.42
N ILE A 15 -1.88 6.25 -1.13
CA ILE A 15 -1.89 7.33 -0.14
C ILE A 15 -0.44 7.48 0.33
N PRO A 16 0.35 8.37 -0.30
CA PRO A 16 1.73 8.58 0.12
C PRO A 16 1.78 9.21 1.52
N LEU A 17 2.90 9.01 2.22
CA LEU A 17 3.14 9.52 3.57
C LEU A 17 2.90 11.04 3.72
N ASN A 18 3.12 11.80 2.66
CA ASN A 18 2.94 13.25 2.63
C ASN A 18 1.60 13.69 2.02
N ALA A 19 0.65 12.77 1.78
CA ALA A 19 -0.66 13.11 1.25
C ALA A 19 -1.41 14.01 2.24
N PRO A 20 -1.82 15.23 1.86
CA PRO A 20 -2.59 16.09 2.74
C PRO A 20 -3.99 15.52 2.99
N PHE A 21 -4.58 15.79 4.15
CA PHE A 21 -5.98 15.47 4.46
C PHE A 21 -6.97 16.41 3.75
N SER A 22 -6.70 16.74 2.48
CA SER A 22 -7.44 17.66 1.64
C SER A 22 -7.04 17.50 0.17
N GLY A 23 -7.72 18.21 -0.72
CA GLY A 23 -7.44 18.18 -2.15
C GLY A 23 -8.04 16.97 -2.86
N GLU A 24 -7.74 16.85 -4.15
CA GLU A 24 -8.42 15.91 -5.06
C GLU A 24 -8.38 14.46 -4.57
N ARG A 25 -7.19 13.96 -4.19
CA ARG A 25 -7.03 12.58 -3.70
C ARG A 25 -7.89 12.30 -2.47
N PHE A 26 -7.90 13.22 -1.52
CA PHE A 26 -8.68 13.07 -0.29
C PHE A 26 -10.18 13.11 -0.58
N HIS A 27 -10.63 14.05 -1.43
CA HIS A 27 -12.02 14.15 -1.82
C HIS A 27 -12.49 12.92 -2.60
N GLN A 28 -11.69 12.39 -3.52
CA GLN A 28 -12.01 11.15 -4.24
C GLN A 28 -12.16 9.95 -3.30
N CYS A 29 -11.30 9.82 -2.28
CA CYS A 29 -11.45 8.79 -1.26
C CYS A 29 -12.74 9.00 -0.45
N ALA A 30 -13.06 10.24 -0.08
CA ALA A 30 -14.27 10.57 0.67
C ALA A 30 -15.55 10.32 -0.15
N ASP A 31 -15.55 10.64 -1.44
CA ASP A 31 -16.64 10.39 -2.37
C ASP A 31 -16.87 8.88 -2.54
N LEU A 32 -15.79 8.09 -2.64
CA LEU A 32 -15.88 6.63 -2.68
C LEU A 32 -16.50 6.06 -1.39
N ALA A 33 -16.10 6.57 -0.22
CA ALA A 33 -16.68 6.16 1.04
C ALA A 33 -18.17 6.54 1.15
N ALA A 34 -18.53 7.75 0.71
CA ALA A 34 -19.92 8.20 0.69
C ALA A 34 -20.79 7.33 -0.23
N ALA A 35 -20.29 7.02 -1.43
CA ALA A 35 -20.99 6.17 -2.39
C ALA A 35 -21.17 4.75 -1.89
N ALA A 36 -20.13 4.13 -1.34
CA ALA A 36 -20.21 2.76 -0.81
C ALA A 36 -21.18 2.64 0.37
N ARG A 37 -21.28 3.69 1.20
CA ARG A 37 -22.15 3.72 2.38
C ARG A 37 -23.58 4.18 2.09
N ALA A 38 -23.90 4.56 0.85
CA ALA A 38 -25.19 5.18 0.49
C ALA A 38 -26.41 4.32 0.90
N ASP A 39 -26.28 3.00 0.79
CA ASP A 39 -27.34 2.03 1.10
C ASP A 39 -27.06 1.23 2.38
N GLY A 40 -26.25 1.79 3.30
CA GLY A 40 -26.00 1.21 4.63
C GLY A 40 -24.92 0.12 4.71
N SER A 41 -24.14 -0.08 3.65
CA SER A 41 -22.95 -0.95 3.71
C SER A 41 -21.82 -0.30 4.51
N LEU A 42 -20.92 -1.14 5.03
CA LEU A 42 -19.63 -0.69 5.58
C LEU A 42 -18.58 -0.71 4.48
N ILE A 43 -17.65 0.25 4.52
CA ILE A 43 -16.46 0.27 3.68
C ILE A 43 -15.19 0.23 4.54
N LEU A 44 -14.38 -0.79 4.29
CA LEU A 44 -13.03 -0.90 4.83
C LEU A 44 -12.03 -0.82 3.70
N ALA A 45 -10.94 -0.09 3.91
CA ALA A 45 -9.83 -0.05 2.97
C ALA A 45 -8.72 -1.01 3.42
N GLN A 46 -8.29 -1.90 2.53
CA GLN A 46 -7.11 -2.73 2.76
C GLN A 46 -5.85 -1.90 2.45
N ILE A 47 -5.03 -1.66 3.47
CA ILE A 47 -3.77 -0.93 3.36
C ILE A 47 -2.65 -1.95 3.19
N SER A 48 -1.80 -1.72 2.20
CA SER A 48 -0.76 -2.66 1.78
C SER A 48 0.47 -1.94 1.23
N HIS A 49 1.59 -2.66 1.29
CA HIS A 49 2.84 -2.31 0.64
C HIS A 49 3.43 -3.63 0.07
N PRO A 50 3.77 -3.66 -1.22
CA PRO A 50 4.07 -4.91 -1.94
C PRO A 50 5.37 -5.56 -1.48
N GLY A 51 6.28 -4.77 -0.88
CA GLY A 51 7.63 -5.23 -0.54
C GLY A 51 8.31 -5.74 -1.80
N ARG A 52 8.69 -7.01 -1.82
CA ARG A 52 9.33 -7.66 -2.98
C ARG A 52 8.39 -8.09 -4.10
N GLN A 53 7.06 -7.93 -3.97
CA GLN A 53 6.07 -8.39 -4.98
C GLN A 53 5.63 -7.31 -5.99
N GLY A 54 6.43 -6.27 -6.23
CA GLY A 54 6.15 -5.31 -7.31
C GLY A 54 6.88 -5.61 -8.62
N PRO A 55 6.33 -5.23 -9.78
CA PRO A 55 6.93 -5.52 -11.06
C PRO A 55 8.27 -4.77 -11.21
N SER A 56 9.33 -5.49 -11.60
CA SER A 56 10.72 -5.00 -11.67
C SER A 56 10.92 -3.69 -12.44
N HIS A 57 10.12 -3.42 -13.47
CA HIS A 57 10.20 -2.18 -14.24
C HIS A 57 9.68 -0.94 -13.48
N ARG A 58 8.85 -1.13 -12.45
CA ARG A 58 8.38 -0.08 -11.53
C ARG A 58 9.17 -0.07 -10.23
N GLN A 59 9.59 -1.24 -9.77
CA GLN A 59 10.34 -1.45 -8.55
C GLN A 59 11.66 -2.18 -8.86
N PRO A 60 12.66 -1.47 -9.39
CA PRO A 60 13.95 -2.09 -9.69
C PRO A 60 14.73 -2.44 -8.43
N GLU A 61 14.47 -1.74 -7.32
CA GLU A 61 15.18 -1.87 -6.03
C GLU A 61 14.18 -2.09 -4.88
N PRO A 62 13.41 -3.19 -4.85
CA PRO A 62 12.38 -3.39 -3.86
C PRO A 62 12.98 -3.65 -2.47
N ILE A 63 12.23 -3.27 -1.44
CA ILE A 63 12.58 -3.57 -0.04
C ILE A 63 11.83 -4.78 0.49
N SER A 64 12.46 -5.50 1.41
CA SER A 64 11.89 -6.65 2.12
C SER A 64 12.57 -6.80 3.49
N ALA A 65 12.15 -7.78 4.29
CA ALA A 65 12.82 -8.12 5.53
C ALA A 65 14.28 -8.62 5.32
N SER A 66 14.57 -9.16 4.13
CA SER A 66 15.89 -9.66 3.73
C SER A 66 16.08 -9.57 2.20
N ASP A 67 17.27 -9.91 1.73
CA ASP A 67 17.65 -9.99 0.31
C ASP A 67 17.15 -11.27 -0.40
N MET A 68 16.22 -12.00 0.21
CA MET A 68 15.71 -13.24 -0.36
C MET A 68 14.77 -12.97 -1.55
N PRO A 69 15.10 -13.47 -2.76
CA PRO A 69 14.24 -13.30 -3.93
C PRO A 69 12.96 -14.14 -3.83
N LEU A 70 11.94 -13.76 -4.61
CA LEU A 70 10.77 -14.61 -4.82
C LEU A 70 11.12 -15.77 -5.74
N ASP A 71 10.47 -16.92 -5.53
CA ASP A 71 10.54 -18.00 -6.51
C ASP A 71 9.72 -17.64 -7.75
N ASN A 72 10.41 -17.15 -8.78
CA ASN A 72 9.82 -16.61 -10.00
C ASN A 72 9.35 -17.69 -10.98
N ARG A 73 9.49 -18.98 -10.65
CA ARG A 73 9.24 -20.09 -11.60
C ARG A 73 7.79 -20.17 -12.11
N ASN A 74 6.82 -19.60 -11.38
CA ASN A 74 5.39 -19.78 -11.68
C ASN A 74 4.55 -18.50 -11.80
N LYS A 75 5.14 -17.29 -11.68
CA LYS A 75 4.34 -16.07 -11.43
C LYS A 75 4.16 -15.10 -12.62
N GLY A 76 4.72 -15.35 -13.80
CA GLY A 76 4.52 -14.52 -15.00
C GLY A 76 5.04 -13.06 -14.93
N ASN A 77 5.31 -12.54 -13.73
CA ASN A 77 5.92 -11.25 -13.45
C ASN A 77 7.41 -11.42 -13.13
N ASN A 78 8.25 -10.57 -13.75
CA ASN A 78 9.64 -10.41 -13.33
C ASN A 78 9.67 -9.51 -12.08
N PHE A 79 10.00 -10.10 -10.94
CA PHE A 79 10.30 -9.39 -9.69
C PHE A 79 11.80 -9.16 -9.57
N ALA A 80 12.21 -7.97 -9.13
CA ALA A 80 13.61 -7.68 -8.84
C ALA A 80 14.04 -8.35 -7.52
N VAL A 81 15.34 -8.59 -7.35
CA VAL A 81 15.89 -9.08 -6.08
C VAL A 81 15.76 -7.96 -5.05
N PRO A 82 15.11 -8.21 -3.90
CA PRO A 82 14.98 -7.17 -2.90
C PRO A 82 16.28 -6.95 -2.15
N ARG A 83 16.35 -5.83 -1.44
CA ARG A 83 17.31 -5.60 -0.37
C ARG A 83 16.63 -5.58 0.99
N PRO A 84 17.35 -5.85 2.10
CA PRO A 84 16.84 -5.62 3.43
C PRO A 84 16.48 -4.13 3.58
N ALA A 85 15.30 -3.85 4.13
CA ALA A 85 14.89 -2.49 4.46
C ALA A 85 15.84 -1.89 5.52
N ALA A 86 16.27 -0.66 5.30
CA ALA A 86 17.01 0.10 6.30
C ALA A 86 16.08 0.57 7.43
N GLU A 87 16.65 0.96 8.57
CA GLU A 87 15.87 1.33 9.76
C GLU A 87 14.94 2.53 9.49
N ASP A 88 15.41 3.52 8.75
CA ASP A 88 14.61 4.68 8.33
C ASP A 88 13.46 4.29 7.39
N GLU A 89 13.67 3.31 6.52
CA GLU A 89 12.61 2.77 5.65
C GLU A 89 11.56 1.99 6.43
N ILE A 90 11.98 1.25 7.47
CA ILE A 90 11.05 0.61 8.40
C ILE A 90 10.21 1.67 9.11
N GLN A 91 10.81 2.76 9.58
CA GLN A 91 10.07 3.88 10.17
C GLN A 91 9.12 4.54 9.16
N ASN A 92 9.53 4.69 7.90
CA ASN A 92 8.66 5.21 6.84
C ASN A 92 7.49 4.27 6.54
N LEU A 93 7.69 2.95 6.57
CA LEU A 93 6.61 1.97 6.44
C LEU A 93 5.60 2.12 7.58
N ILE A 94 6.06 2.11 8.83
CA ILE A 94 5.21 2.27 10.03
C ILE A 94 4.40 3.55 9.94
N THR A 95 5.07 4.67 9.66
CA THR A 95 4.43 5.98 9.55
C THR A 95 3.47 6.03 8.35
N GLY A 96 3.83 5.39 7.23
CA GLY A 96 2.99 5.32 6.03
C GLY A 96 1.69 4.54 6.26
N PHE A 97 1.75 3.38 6.93
CA PHE A 97 0.54 2.64 7.33
C PHE A 97 -0.34 3.46 8.27
N SER A 98 0.27 4.13 9.26
CA SER A 98 -0.44 4.95 10.24
C SER A 98 -1.12 6.16 9.58
N HIS A 99 -0.40 6.87 8.70
CA HIS A 99 -0.89 8.00 7.95
C HIS A 99 -2.03 7.60 7.01
N ALA A 100 -1.89 6.49 6.29
CA ALA A 100 -2.94 5.98 5.41
C ALA A 100 -4.21 5.64 6.20
N ALA A 101 -4.08 5.01 7.38
CA ALA A 101 -5.21 4.72 8.25
C ALA A 101 -5.92 5.99 8.73
N GLU A 102 -5.15 7.00 9.17
CA GLU A 102 -5.71 8.30 9.56
C GLU A 102 -6.38 9.02 8.38
N PHE A 103 -5.74 9.02 7.21
CA PHE A 103 -6.26 9.62 5.99
C PHE A 103 -7.63 9.03 5.63
N LEU A 104 -7.75 7.70 5.65
CA LEU A 104 -8.98 6.98 5.34
C LEU A 104 -10.06 7.19 6.41
N GLY A 105 -9.68 7.22 7.70
CA GLY A 105 -10.60 7.56 8.78
C GLY A 105 -11.17 8.97 8.66
N ARG A 106 -10.32 9.96 8.33
CA ARG A 106 -10.76 11.34 8.04
C ARG A 106 -11.62 11.41 6.78
N ALA A 107 -11.35 10.56 5.79
CA ALA A 107 -12.17 10.38 4.58
C ALA A 107 -13.44 9.55 4.82
N ARG A 108 -13.82 9.26 6.08
CA ARG A 108 -15.08 8.62 6.49
C ARG A 108 -15.23 7.14 6.10
N TYR A 109 -14.12 6.42 5.95
CA TYR A 109 -14.13 4.96 5.93
C TYR A 109 -14.52 4.41 7.31
N ASP A 110 -15.21 3.28 7.36
CA ASP A 110 -15.66 2.67 8.62
C ASP A 110 -14.52 1.90 9.31
N GLY A 111 -13.45 1.58 8.59
CA GLY A 111 -12.25 0.97 9.13
C GLY A 111 -11.19 0.70 8.08
N ILE A 112 -10.12 0.03 8.51
CA ILE A 112 -9.04 -0.42 7.64
C ILE A 112 -8.71 -1.88 7.94
N GLU A 113 -8.15 -2.55 6.95
CA GLU A 113 -7.54 -3.87 7.09
C GLU A 113 -6.06 -3.75 6.75
N LEU A 114 -5.18 -4.30 7.60
CA LEU A 114 -3.75 -4.38 7.30
C LEU A 114 -3.49 -5.63 6.48
N HIS A 115 -2.91 -5.47 5.29
CA HIS A 115 -2.55 -6.61 4.45
C HIS A 115 -1.25 -7.27 4.95
N ALA A 116 -1.39 -8.24 5.86
CA ALA A 116 -0.29 -9.03 6.42
C ALA A 116 -0.26 -10.48 5.90
N ALA A 117 -0.68 -10.67 4.66
CA ALA A 117 -0.83 -11.99 4.06
C ALA A 117 -0.30 -12.01 2.61
N GLN A 118 -0.35 -13.19 1.98
CA GLN A 118 0.04 -13.42 0.59
C GLN A 118 1.47 -12.96 0.21
N GLY A 119 2.38 -12.85 1.18
CA GLY A 119 3.80 -12.53 0.98
C GLY A 119 4.11 -11.05 0.71
N TYR A 120 3.22 -10.13 1.11
CA TYR A 120 3.46 -8.69 1.11
C TYR A 120 4.44 -8.29 2.22
N ILE A 121 4.78 -7.00 2.37
CA ILE A 121 5.86 -6.57 3.29
C ILE A 121 5.67 -7.02 4.75
N LEU A 122 4.42 -7.22 5.19
CA LEU A 122 4.09 -7.59 6.57
C LEU A 122 4.05 -9.12 6.80
N ASN A 123 4.28 -9.93 5.75
CA ASN A 123 4.22 -11.39 5.79
C ASN A 123 5.61 -12.02 5.67
#